data_AF-A0A9D2LXB0-F1
#
_entry.id   AF-A0A9D2LXB0-F1
#
_cell.length_a   1.000
_cell.length_b   1.000
_cell.length_c   1.000
_cell.angle_alpha   90.00
_cell.angle_beta   90.00
_cell.angle_gamma   90.00
#
_symmetry.space_group_name_H-M   'P 1'
#
loop_
_entity.id
_entity.type
_entity.pdbx_description
1 polymer ?
#
loop_
_entity_poly.entity_id
_entity_poly.type
_entity_poly.pdbx_seq_one_letter_code
_entity_poly.pdbx_strand_id
1 'polypeptide(L)'
;MKLKQSIRYQLADFIGPVIVYYGIVVAVHILFFLIHNFINPNMLYLGGGMSSFSMVFLFICGLCSFHDNLPMHLQNGVSRKTMYTAWLVVTVIVSAAMAAADTVLATLIDLLNLPIWRGSSNMFLSLFDLEGMGFGATFVNTLFSFPFSFVLLALLMTLGYFLVVFFYRLPVKLRIVVGACAGFLLFFGVPGLQLVNDALGYPFSYIAEHYLWPLEDAIVASPLLTMGTWAVAAVALAAVTWLILRRTTVAR
;
A
#
# COMPACT_ATOMS: atom_id res chain seq x y z
N MET A 1 -12.07 27.43 8.68
CA MET A 1 -13.28 26.59 8.93
C MET A 1 -13.49 25.48 7.89
N LYS A 2 -13.18 25.68 6.60
CA LYS A 2 -13.41 24.63 5.57
C LYS A 2 -12.51 23.38 5.65
N LEU A 3 -11.34 23.44 6.29
CA LEU A 3 -10.42 22.30 6.41
C LEU A 3 -11.03 21.13 7.21
N LYS A 4 -11.62 21.42 8.38
CA LYS A 4 -12.26 20.40 9.23
C LYS A 4 -13.44 19.73 8.51
N GLN A 5 -14.20 20.50 7.73
CA GLN A 5 -15.30 19.98 6.92
C GLN A 5 -14.80 19.13 5.76
N SER A 6 -13.73 19.57 5.08
CA SER A 6 -13.05 18.82 4.02
C SER A 6 -12.50 17.48 4.51
N ILE A 7 -11.86 17.45 5.69
CA ILE A 7 -11.38 16.21 6.34
C ILE A 7 -12.56 15.27 6.66
N ARG A 8 -13.63 15.80 7.27
CA ARG A 8 -14.82 14.98 7.61
C ARG A 8 -15.47 14.38 6.38
N TYR A 9 -15.57 15.14 5.29
CA TYR A 9 -16.12 14.66 4.04
C TYR A 9 -15.27 13.52 3.46
N GLN A 10 -13.95 13.75 3.34
CA GLN A 10 -13.04 12.74 2.81
C GLN A 10 -13.00 11.47 3.68
N LEU A 11 -13.08 11.60 5.02
CA LEU A 11 -13.19 10.44 5.90
C LEU A 11 -14.51 9.69 5.72
N ALA A 12 -15.63 10.40 5.57
CA ALA A 12 -16.94 9.77 5.36
C ALA A 12 -16.95 8.93 4.06
N ASP A 13 -16.25 9.40 3.04
CA ASP A 13 -16.07 8.69 1.77
C ASP A 13 -15.27 7.38 1.94
N PHE A 14 -14.29 7.33 2.85
CA PHE A 14 -13.49 6.13 3.12
C PHE A 14 -14.17 5.12 4.07
N ILE A 15 -15.09 5.55 4.95
CA ILE A 15 -15.72 4.64 5.94
C ILE A 15 -16.47 3.50 5.24
N GLY A 16 -17.26 3.79 4.21
CA GLY A 16 -18.05 2.79 3.49
C GLY A 16 -17.17 1.69 2.87
N PRO A 17 -16.22 2.04 1.98
CA PRO A 17 -15.28 1.09 1.38
C PRO A 17 -14.47 0.28 2.40
N VAL A 18 -14.00 0.91 3.48
CA VAL A 18 -13.20 0.22 4.52
C VAL A 18 -14.03 -0.84 5.25
N ILE A 19 -15.29 -0.55 5.58
CA ILE A 19 -16.18 -1.53 6.22
C ILE A 19 -16.42 -2.73 5.29
N VAL A 20 -16.70 -2.47 4.02
CA VAL A 20 -16.91 -3.53 3.02
C VAL A 20 -15.64 -4.39 2.86
N TYR A 21 -14.48 -3.74 2.80
CA TYR A 21 -13.18 -4.42 2.72
C TYR A 21 -12.99 -5.40 3.87
N TYR A 22 -13.10 -4.95 5.13
CA TYR A 22 -12.91 -5.83 6.28
C TYR A 22 -13.98 -6.93 6.37
N GLY A 23 -15.22 -6.64 5.96
CA GLY A 23 -16.27 -7.65 5.84
C GLY A 23 -15.89 -8.79 4.89
N ILE A 24 -15.31 -8.45 3.73
CA ILE A 24 -14.83 -9.44 2.76
C ILE A 24 -13.63 -10.20 3.32
N VAL A 25 -12.66 -9.52 3.94
CA VAL A 25 -11.48 -10.16 4.55
C VAL A 25 -11.91 -11.23 5.55
N VAL A 26 -12.79 -10.90 6.50
CA VAL A 26 -13.29 -11.86 7.49
C VAL A 26 -14.05 -13.02 6.84
N ALA A 27 -14.92 -12.73 5.85
CA ALA A 27 -15.67 -13.77 5.14
C ALA A 27 -14.76 -14.77 4.41
N VAL A 28 -13.69 -14.27 3.77
CA VAL A 28 -12.69 -15.13 3.09
C VAL A 28 -11.93 -15.99 4.09
N HIS A 29 -11.54 -15.46 5.25
CA HIS A 29 -10.87 -16.25 6.29
C HIS A 29 -11.77 -17.36 6.85
N ILE A 30 -13.06 -17.07 7.05
CA ILE A 30 -14.05 -18.08 7.47
C ILE A 30 -14.23 -19.14 6.37
N LEU A 31 -14.31 -18.73 5.10
CA LEU A 31 -14.43 -19.66 3.98
C LEU A 31 -13.25 -20.64 3.92
N PHE A 32 -12.02 -20.13 4.06
CA PHE A 32 -10.82 -20.97 4.09
C PHE A 32 -10.82 -21.91 5.28
N PHE A 33 -11.22 -21.44 6.46
CA PHE A 33 -11.42 -22.29 7.63
C PHE A 33 -12.40 -23.45 7.36
N LEU A 34 -13.53 -23.17 6.71
CA LEU A 34 -14.52 -24.20 6.36
C LEU A 34 -13.96 -25.20 5.32
N ILE A 35 -13.26 -24.73 4.30
CA ILE A 35 -12.67 -25.58 3.25
C ILE A 35 -11.68 -26.58 3.86
N HIS A 36 -10.82 -26.14 4.77
CA HIS A 36 -9.86 -27.02 5.43
C HIS A 36 -10.53 -28.11 6.28
N ASN A 37 -11.58 -27.76 7.02
CA ASN A 37 -12.28 -28.72 7.89
C ASN A 37 -13.15 -29.71 7.11
N PHE A 38 -13.78 -29.29 6.01
CA PHE A 38 -14.78 -30.10 5.31
C PHE A 38 -14.33 -30.72 3.99
N ILE A 39 -13.34 -30.16 3.30
CA ILE A 39 -12.95 -30.58 1.94
C ILE A 39 -11.54 -31.19 1.94
N ASN A 40 -10.55 -30.48 2.46
CA ASN A 40 -9.15 -30.92 2.43
C ASN A 40 -8.37 -30.48 3.68
N PRO A 41 -8.15 -31.39 4.65
CA PRO A 41 -7.39 -31.09 5.86
C PRO A 41 -5.88 -30.86 5.61
N ASN A 42 -5.40 -31.15 4.40
CA ASN A 42 -4.01 -30.89 4.00
C ASN A 42 -3.82 -29.53 3.31
N MET A 43 -4.89 -28.76 3.06
CA MET A 43 -4.76 -27.40 2.55
C MET A 43 -4.27 -26.47 3.66
N LEU A 44 -3.06 -25.95 3.49
CA LEU A 44 -2.44 -24.98 4.40
C LEU A 44 -2.55 -23.58 3.79
N TYR A 45 -2.93 -22.60 4.61
CA TYR A 45 -3.01 -21.20 4.22
C TYR A 45 -1.86 -20.41 4.85
N LEU A 46 -1.14 -19.64 4.02
CA LEU A 46 -0.08 -18.74 4.44
C LEU A 46 -0.68 -17.46 5.05
N GLY A 47 -0.33 -17.17 6.31
CA GLY A 47 -0.90 -16.07 7.09
C GLY A 47 -0.57 -14.65 6.58
N GLY A 48 0.58 -14.45 5.92
CA GLY A 48 1.11 -13.11 5.57
C GLY A 48 0.32 -12.32 4.51
N GLY A 49 -0.78 -12.86 3.97
CA GLY A 49 -1.53 -12.24 2.88
C GLY A 49 -2.38 -11.02 3.26
N MET A 50 -2.81 -10.88 4.52
CA MET A 50 -3.78 -9.84 4.92
C MET A 50 -3.30 -8.41 4.65
N SER A 51 -2.13 -8.05 5.16
CA SER A 51 -1.54 -6.72 4.96
C SER A 51 -1.22 -6.44 3.49
N SER A 52 -0.89 -7.47 2.70
CA SER A 52 -0.68 -7.34 1.25
C SER A 52 -1.97 -6.95 0.52
N PHE A 53 -3.13 -7.50 0.94
CA PHE A 53 -4.42 -7.07 0.40
C PHE A 53 -4.79 -5.66 0.84
N SER A 54 -4.50 -5.28 2.10
CA SER A 54 -4.72 -3.91 2.60
C SER A 54 -3.90 -2.89 1.80
N MET A 55 -2.67 -3.23 1.41
CA MET A 55 -1.84 -2.38 0.55
C MET A 55 -2.48 -2.12 -0.80
N VAL A 56 -2.96 -3.17 -1.47
CA VAL A 56 -3.65 -3.04 -2.77
C VAL A 56 -4.93 -2.24 -2.63
N PHE A 57 -5.70 -2.48 -1.57
CA PHE A 57 -6.93 -1.74 -1.30
C PHE A 57 -6.67 -0.24 -1.11
N LEU A 58 -5.73 0.14 -0.23
CA LEU A 58 -5.41 1.55 -0.01
C LEU A 58 -4.75 2.23 -1.22
N PHE A 59 -4.00 1.47 -2.01
CA PHE A 59 -3.52 1.95 -3.31
C PHE A 59 -4.69 2.33 -4.24
N ILE A 60 -5.69 1.46 -4.38
CA ILE A 60 -6.88 1.71 -5.20
C ILE A 60 -7.70 2.88 -4.64
N CYS A 61 -7.90 2.95 -3.32
CA CYS A 61 -8.53 4.09 -2.65
C CYS A 61 -7.80 5.41 -2.94
N GLY A 62 -6.46 5.39 -2.98
CA GLY A 62 -5.64 6.52 -3.38
C GLY A 62 -5.89 6.95 -4.83
N LEU A 63 -6.02 6.00 -5.76
CA LEU A 63 -6.36 6.28 -7.16
C LEU A 63 -7.75 6.95 -7.27
N CYS A 64 -8.77 6.40 -6.60
CA CYS A 64 -10.14 6.90 -6.72
C CYS A 64 -10.35 8.28 -6.04
N SER A 65 -9.59 8.59 -5.00
CA SER A 65 -9.79 9.78 -4.16
C SER A 65 -9.74 11.11 -4.92
N PHE A 66 -8.95 11.24 -5.98
CA PHE A 66 -8.76 12.53 -6.66
C PHE A 66 -9.95 12.97 -7.51
N HIS A 67 -10.61 12.02 -8.19
CA HIS A 67 -11.66 12.32 -9.17
C HIS A 67 -12.89 12.97 -8.51
N ASP A 68 -13.29 12.47 -7.35
CA ASP A 68 -14.52 12.91 -6.69
C ASP A 68 -14.27 14.12 -5.78
N ASN A 69 -13.08 14.21 -5.19
CA ASN A 69 -12.73 15.32 -4.31
C ASN A 69 -12.48 16.64 -5.07
N LEU A 70 -11.86 16.61 -6.25
CA LEU A 70 -11.50 17.84 -6.97
C LEU A 70 -12.71 18.72 -7.38
N PRO A 71 -13.73 18.22 -8.10
CA PRO A 71 -14.85 19.06 -8.54
C PRO A 71 -15.68 19.59 -7.37
N MET A 72 -15.90 18.76 -6.34
CA MET A 72 -16.69 19.15 -5.18
C MET A 72 -15.99 20.23 -4.34
N HIS A 73 -14.68 20.13 -4.12
CA HIS A 73 -13.94 21.15 -3.37
C HIS A 73 -13.87 22.48 -4.14
N LEU A 74 -13.77 22.43 -5.46
CA LEU A 74 -13.80 23.64 -6.30
C LEU A 74 -15.18 24.31 -6.30
N GLN A 75 -16.27 23.53 -6.39
CA GLN A 75 -17.65 24.05 -6.33
C GLN A 75 -17.95 24.70 -4.96
N ASN A 76 -17.42 24.15 -3.87
CA ASN A 76 -17.56 24.70 -2.53
C ASN A 76 -16.60 25.85 -2.21
N GLY A 77 -15.86 26.37 -3.21
CA GLY A 77 -14.90 27.46 -3.03
C GLY A 77 -13.80 27.13 -2.02
N VAL A 78 -13.35 25.87 -1.98
CA VAL A 78 -12.22 25.42 -1.17
C VAL A 78 -10.94 25.54 -1.99
N SER A 79 -9.90 26.12 -1.39
CA SER A 79 -8.60 26.24 -2.06
C SER A 79 -7.93 24.87 -2.24
N ARG A 80 -7.13 24.72 -3.29
CA ARG A 80 -6.37 23.48 -3.54
C ARG A 80 -5.37 23.13 -2.44
N LYS A 81 -4.79 24.15 -1.79
CA LYS A 81 -3.95 23.99 -0.59
C LYS A 81 -4.72 23.30 0.51
N THR A 82 -5.96 23.73 0.76
CA THR A 82 -6.83 23.17 1.80
C THR A 82 -7.27 21.74 1.44
N MET A 83 -7.61 21.48 0.18
CA MET A 83 -7.98 20.13 -0.28
C MET A 83 -6.83 19.13 -0.13
N TYR A 84 -5.62 19.53 -0.53
CA TYR A 84 -4.43 18.66 -0.45
C TYR A 84 -3.96 18.42 0.99
N THR A 85 -4.00 19.44 1.84
CA THR A 85 -3.69 19.29 3.27
C THR A 85 -4.73 18.43 4.00
N ALA A 86 -6.01 18.55 3.66
CA ALA A 86 -7.04 17.62 4.14
C ALA A 86 -6.73 16.18 3.73
N TRP A 87 -6.38 15.97 2.46
CA TRP A 87 -6.05 14.65 1.94
C TRP A 87 -4.84 14.03 2.64
N LEU A 88 -3.76 14.78 2.90
CA LEU A 88 -2.62 14.27 3.67
C LEU A 88 -3.02 13.81 5.08
N VAL A 89 -3.85 14.58 5.76
CA VAL A 89 -4.36 14.22 7.10
C VAL A 89 -5.23 12.97 7.04
N VAL A 90 -6.08 12.85 6.02
CA VAL A 90 -6.96 11.68 5.84
C VAL A 90 -6.13 10.44 5.53
N THR A 91 -5.12 10.53 4.67
CA THR A 91 -4.20 9.43 4.38
C THR A 91 -3.52 8.91 5.65
N VAL A 92 -3.05 9.81 6.52
CA VAL A 92 -2.46 9.42 7.82
C VAL A 92 -3.49 8.75 8.73
N ILE A 93 -4.70 9.29 8.84
CA ILE A 93 -5.75 8.71 9.70
C ILE A 93 -6.19 7.33 9.21
N VAL A 94 -6.45 7.20 7.91
CA VAL A 94 -6.96 5.95 7.31
C VAL A 94 -5.88 4.87 7.34
N SER A 95 -4.63 5.19 6.98
CA SER A 95 -3.52 4.23 7.06
C SER A 95 -3.24 3.78 8.51
N ALA A 96 -3.33 4.68 9.49
CA ALA A 96 -3.17 4.33 10.90
C ALA A 96 -4.32 3.44 11.40
N ALA A 97 -5.56 3.77 11.04
CA ALA A 97 -6.73 2.97 11.41
C ALA A 97 -6.68 1.57 10.78
N MET A 98 -6.30 1.45 9.51
CA MET A 98 -6.16 0.16 8.85
C MET A 98 -4.98 -0.64 9.38
N ALA A 99 -3.81 -0.02 9.63
CA ALA A 99 -2.69 -0.71 10.26
C ALA A 99 -3.06 -1.25 11.66
N ALA A 100 -3.86 -0.50 12.43
CA ALA A 100 -4.35 -0.96 13.73
C ALA A 100 -5.32 -2.14 13.57
N ALA A 101 -6.27 -2.05 12.63
CA ALA A 101 -7.22 -3.12 12.39
C ALA A 101 -6.53 -4.41 11.87
N ASP A 102 -5.56 -4.28 10.98
CA ASP A 102 -4.79 -5.41 10.44
C ASP A 102 -3.96 -6.09 11.54
N THR A 103 -3.28 -5.31 12.38
CA THR A 103 -2.50 -5.86 13.51
C THR A 103 -3.39 -6.54 14.54
N VAL A 104 -4.55 -5.95 14.87
CA VAL A 104 -5.53 -6.58 15.75
C VAL A 104 -6.05 -7.88 15.14
N LEU A 105 -6.48 -7.89 13.88
CA LEU A 105 -6.96 -9.10 13.22
C LEU A 105 -5.88 -10.19 13.14
N ALA A 106 -4.65 -9.82 12.81
CA ALA A 106 -3.53 -10.75 12.76
C ALA A 106 -3.24 -11.35 14.15
N THR A 107 -3.22 -10.54 15.21
CA THR A 107 -3.02 -11.06 16.56
C THR A 107 -4.14 -11.98 17.01
N LEU A 108 -5.39 -11.70 16.64
CA LEU A 108 -6.52 -12.57 16.93
C LEU A 108 -6.39 -13.92 16.22
N ILE A 109 -6.00 -13.92 14.95
CA ILE A 109 -5.78 -15.15 14.16
C ILE A 109 -4.61 -15.97 14.74
N ASP A 110 -3.50 -15.30 15.07
CA ASP A 110 -2.33 -15.94 15.69
C ASP A 110 -2.67 -16.53 17.08
N LEU A 111 -3.49 -15.83 17.89
CA LEU A 111 -3.97 -16.32 19.19
C LEU A 111 -4.86 -17.56 19.09
N LEU A 112 -5.65 -17.67 18.02
CA LEU A 112 -6.50 -18.83 17.79
C LEU A 112 -5.69 -20.09 17.43
N ASN A 113 -4.43 -19.94 17.00
CA ASN A 113 -3.46 -21.00 16.69
C ASN A 113 -4.08 -22.23 15.98
N LEU A 114 -4.89 -21.97 14.96
CA LEU A 114 -5.58 -23.03 14.23
C LEU A 114 -4.61 -23.70 13.25
N PRO A 115 -4.65 -25.05 13.12
CA PRO A 115 -3.69 -25.81 12.30
C PRO A 115 -3.72 -25.48 10.80
N ILE A 116 -4.76 -24.77 10.35
CA ILE A 116 -4.91 -24.27 8.99
C ILE A 116 -3.95 -23.11 8.66
N TRP A 117 -3.65 -22.26 9.64
CA TRP A 117 -2.85 -21.06 9.46
C TRP A 117 -1.39 -21.41 9.75
N ARG A 118 -0.56 -21.44 8.71
CA ARG A 118 0.89 -21.59 8.85
C ARG A 118 1.57 -20.26 8.59
N GLY A 119 2.42 -19.90 9.52
CA GLY A 119 3.09 -18.61 9.57
C GLY A 119 2.23 -17.51 10.18
N SER A 120 2.90 -16.41 10.52
CA SER A 120 2.26 -15.27 11.16
C SER A 120 1.36 -14.53 10.18
N SER A 121 0.19 -14.13 10.67
CA SER A 121 -0.74 -13.27 9.95
C SER A 121 -0.23 -11.84 9.70
N ASN A 122 0.82 -11.43 10.41
CA ASN A 122 1.51 -10.15 10.22
C ASN A 122 2.62 -10.28 9.18
N MET A 123 2.61 -9.42 8.14
CA MET A 123 3.69 -9.37 7.14
C MET A 123 5.05 -9.01 7.72
N PHE A 124 5.13 -8.20 8.77
CA PHE A 124 6.40 -7.90 9.43
C PHE A 124 7.08 -9.18 9.96
N LEU A 125 6.33 -10.01 10.67
CA LEU A 125 6.86 -11.26 11.23
C LEU A 125 7.18 -12.28 10.14
N SER A 126 6.36 -12.34 9.07
CA SER A 126 6.58 -13.23 7.94
C SER A 126 7.77 -12.81 7.07
N LEU A 127 8.00 -11.51 6.85
CA LEU A 127 9.09 -11.00 6.01
C LEU A 127 10.47 -11.14 6.68
N PHE A 128 10.52 -11.03 8.00
CA PHE A 128 11.77 -11.11 8.78
C PHE A 128 11.98 -12.47 9.47
N ASP A 129 11.16 -13.47 9.15
CA ASP A 129 11.20 -14.83 9.72
C ASP A 129 11.27 -14.84 11.26
N LEU A 130 10.50 -13.94 11.88
CA LEU A 130 10.48 -13.73 13.33
C LEU A 130 9.49 -14.65 14.05
N GLU A 131 9.08 -15.73 13.38
CA GLU A 131 8.04 -16.65 13.83
C GLU A 131 8.56 -17.59 14.94
N GLY A 132 7.76 -17.84 15.98
CA GLY A 132 8.12 -18.78 17.06
C GLY A 132 9.00 -18.22 18.18
N MET A 133 9.27 -16.91 18.22
CA MET A 133 9.97 -16.30 19.35
C MET A 133 9.09 -16.25 20.62
N GLY A 134 9.72 -16.38 21.80
CA GLY A 134 9.03 -16.40 23.09
C GLY A 134 8.17 -15.16 23.36
N PHE A 135 7.15 -15.30 24.22
CA PHE A 135 6.06 -14.32 24.44
C PHE A 135 6.50 -12.84 24.55
N GLY A 136 7.62 -12.56 25.24
CA GLY A 136 8.15 -11.20 25.37
C GLY A 136 8.65 -10.60 24.05
N ALA A 137 9.25 -11.41 23.18
CA ALA A 137 9.67 -11.01 21.84
C ALA A 137 8.47 -10.92 20.88
N THR A 138 7.47 -11.79 21.03
CA THR A 138 6.22 -11.73 20.23
C THR A 138 5.51 -10.40 20.44
N PHE A 139 5.34 -9.96 21.69
CA PHE A 139 4.68 -8.69 22.02
C PHE A 139 5.42 -7.48 21.43
N VAL A 140 6.76 -7.45 21.56
CA VAL A 140 7.59 -6.38 20.98
C VAL A 140 7.47 -6.38 19.46
N ASN A 141 7.50 -7.54 18.81
CA ASN A 141 7.37 -7.65 17.35
C ASN A 141 5.98 -7.25 16.84
N THR A 142 4.93 -7.53 17.59
CA THR A 142 3.57 -7.02 17.29
C THR A 142 3.48 -5.50 17.43
N LEU A 143 4.18 -4.91 18.40
CA LEU A 143 4.24 -3.44 18.50
C LEU A 143 5.01 -2.82 17.33
N PHE A 144 6.04 -3.50 16.81
CA PHE A 144 6.78 -3.05 15.63
C PHE A 144 6.04 -3.32 14.31
N SER A 145 5.11 -4.28 14.26
CA SER A 145 4.31 -4.54 13.05
C SER A 145 3.35 -3.40 12.74
N PHE A 146 2.84 -2.70 13.75
CA PHE A 146 1.96 -1.53 13.57
C PHE A 146 2.61 -0.38 12.78
N PRO A 147 3.74 0.21 13.21
CA PRO A 147 4.36 1.30 12.48
C PRO A 147 4.91 0.83 11.12
N PHE A 148 5.34 -0.44 11.00
CA PHE A 148 5.78 -1.01 9.73
C PHE A 148 4.65 -1.04 8.70
N SER A 149 3.49 -1.61 9.05
CA SER A 149 2.29 -1.63 8.20
C SER A 149 1.78 -0.21 7.93
N PHE A 150 1.78 0.67 8.92
CA PHE A 150 1.36 2.06 8.76
C PHE A 150 2.17 2.80 7.67
N VAL A 151 3.50 2.76 7.75
CA VAL A 151 4.37 3.47 6.78
C VAL A 151 4.17 2.92 5.38
N LEU A 152 4.01 1.61 5.25
CA LEU A 152 3.78 0.94 3.98
C LEU A 152 2.42 1.32 3.37
N LEU A 153 1.35 1.23 4.15
CA LEU A 153 0.00 1.61 3.73
C LEU A 153 -0.08 3.10 3.34
N ALA A 154 0.59 3.97 4.11
CA ALA A 154 0.71 5.38 3.78
C ALA A 154 1.46 5.60 2.46
N LEU A 155 2.57 4.88 2.22
CA LEU A 155 3.29 4.93 0.95
C LEU A 155 2.38 4.53 -0.21
N LEU A 156 1.67 3.40 -0.12
CA LEU A 156 0.84 2.92 -1.22
C LEU A 156 -0.33 3.86 -1.52
N MET A 157 -0.97 4.40 -0.48
CA MET A 157 -2.04 5.38 -0.68
C MET A 157 -1.52 6.69 -1.31
N THR A 158 -0.33 7.15 -0.91
CA THR A 158 0.30 8.33 -1.53
C THR A 158 0.74 8.07 -2.97
N LEU A 159 1.21 6.86 -3.28
CA LEU A 159 1.57 6.42 -4.63
C LEU A 159 0.34 6.40 -5.54
N GLY A 160 -0.77 5.82 -5.09
CA GLY A 160 -2.03 5.81 -5.84
C GLY A 160 -2.51 7.23 -6.15
N TYR A 161 -2.54 8.10 -5.15
CA TYR A 161 -2.96 9.49 -5.36
C TYR A 161 -2.01 10.26 -6.29
N PHE A 162 -0.69 10.06 -6.15
CA PHE A 162 0.31 10.62 -7.06
C PHE A 162 0.05 10.21 -8.52
N LEU A 163 -0.18 8.92 -8.78
CA LEU A 163 -0.43 8.41 -10.12
C LEU A 163 -1.65 9.06 -10.75
N VAL A 164 -2.78 9.16 -10.03
CA VAL A 164 -3.98 9.78 -10.62
C VAL A 164 -3.79 11.28 -10.86
N VAL A 165 -3.14 12.01 -9.95
CA VAL A 165 -2.78 13.42 -10.19
C VAL A 165 -1.86 13.57 -11.40
N PHE A 166 -0.91 12.66 -11.57
CA PHE A 166 0.01 12.63 -12.71
C PHE A 166 -0.75 12.36 -14.03
N PHE A 167 -1.57 11.31 -14.08
CA PHE A 167 -2.36 10.95 -15.26
C PHE A 167 -3.44 11.98 -15.61
N TYR A 168 -3.99 12.68 -14.61
CA TYR A 168 -4.94 13.76 -14.83
C TYR A 168 -4.34 14.90 -15.66
N ARG A 169 -3.04 15.19 -15.49
CA ARG A 169 -2.35 16.26 -16.22
C ARG A 169 -1.95 15.88 -17.65
N LEU A 170 -1.84 14.59 -17.96
CA LEU A 170 -1.37 14.14 -19.26
C LEU A 170 -2.46 14.32 -20.34
N PRO A 171 -2.11 14.76 -21.57
CA PRO A 171 -3.04 14.75 -22.69
C PRO A 171 -3.44 13.30 -23.01
N VAL A 172 -4.66 13.10 -23.52
CA VAL A 172 -5.27 11.77 -23.72
C VAL A 172 -4.34 10.79 -24.44
N LYS A 173 -3.62 11.24 -25.47
CA LYS A 173 -2.66 10.43 -26.23
C LYS A 173 -1.51 9.92 -25.35
N LEU A 174 -0.96 10.78 -24.48
CA LEU A 174 0.16 10.42 -23.61
C LEU A 174 -0.30 9.60 -22.41
N ARG A 175 -1.55 9.78 -21.95
CA ARG A 175 -2.16 8.92 -20.92
C ARG A 175 -2.23 7.46 -21.38
N ILE A 176 -2.64 7.22 -22.62
CA ILE A 176 -2.73 5.87 -23.19
C ILE A 176 -1.33 5.26 -23.36
N VAL A 177 -0.36 6.04 -23.89
CA VAL A 177 1.03 5.56 -24.06
C VAL A 177 1.67 5.22 -22.72
N VAL A 178 1.59 6.12 -21.72
CA VAL A 178 2.17 5.87 -20.40
C VAL A 178 1.45 4.72 -19.69
N GLY A 179 0.12 4.61 -19.82
CA GLY A 179 -0.64 3.49 -19.27
C GLY A 179 -0.27 2.15 -19.92
N ALA A 180 -0.10 2.11 -21.25
CA ALA A 180 0.33 0.93 -21.98
C ALA A 180 1.77 0.54 -21.63
N CYS A 181 2.69 1.52 -21.53
CA CYS A 181 4.06 1.27 -21.08
C CYS A 181 4.11 0.78 -19.63
N ALA A 182 3.31 1.34 -18.73
CA ALA A 182 3.23 0.88 -17.35
C ALA A 182 2.66 -0.54 -17.25
N GLY A 183 1.59 -0.85 -17.99
CA GLY A 183 1.05 -2.22 -18.07
C GLY A 183 2.07 -3.20 -18.67
N PHE A 184 2.76 -2.80 -19.73
CA PHE A 184 3.83 -3.59 -20.33
C PHE A 184 4.98 -3.83 -19.33
N LEU A 185 5.41 -2.82 -18.58
CA LEU A 185 6.43 -2.97 -17.54
C LEU A 185 5.96 -3.84 -16.37
N LEU A 186 4.68 -3.84 -16.01
CA LEU A 186 4.18 -4.69 -14.92
C LEU A 186 4.16 -6.18 -15.30
N PHE A 187 3.80 -6.52 -16.53
CA PHE A 187 3.73 -7.91 -17.00
C PHE A 187 5.03 -8.42 -17.64
N PHE A 188 5.75 -7.54 -18.33
CA PHE A 188 6.96 -7.88 -19.09
C PHE A 188 8.21 -7.15 -18.59
N GLY A 189 8.16 -6.41 -17.48
CA GLY A 189 9.31 -5.63 -17.00
C GLY A 189 10.51 -6.50 -16.64
N VAL A 190 10.34 -7.46 -15.73
CA VAL A 190 11.42 -8.38 -15.31
C VAL A 190 11.87 -9.29 -16.47
N PRO A 191 10.99 -10.05 -17.14
CA PRO A 191 11.43 -10.93 -18.23
C PRO A 191 11.91 -10.14 -19.47
N GLY A 192 11.36 -8.96 -19.73
CA GLY A 192 11.78 -8.07 -20.82
C GLY A 192 13.12 -7.40 -20.55
N LEU A 193 13.41 -7.00 -19.31
CA LEU A 193 14.75 -6.53 -18.94
C LEU A 193 15.77 -7.65 -19.09
N GLN A 194 15.43 -8.89 -18.72
CA GLN A 194 16.32 -10.04 -18.90
C GLN A 194 16.63 -10.29 -20.38
N LEU A 195 15.62 -10.28 -21.25
CA LEU A 195 15.80 -10.41 -22.71
C LEU A 195 16.67 -9.30 -23.32
N VAL A 196 16.48 -8.05 -22.89
CA VAL A 196 17.30 -6.91 -23.36
C VAL A 196 18.73 -7.00 -22.80
N ASN A 197 18.89 -7.49 -21.58
CA ASN A 197 20.19 -7.67 -20.94
C ASN A 197 21.00 -8.78 -21.63
N ASP A 198 20.35 -9.89 -22.01
CA ASP A 198 20.97 -10.98 -22.77
C ASP A 198 21.36 -10.53 -24.19
N ALA A 199 20.57 -9.65 -24.81
CA ALA A 199 20.85 -9.08 -26.14
C ALA A 199 21.97 -8.03 -26.15
N LEU A 200 22.19 -7.32 -25.04
CA LEU A 200 23.19 -6.23 -24.93
C LEU A 200 24.49 -6.64 -24.21
N GLY A 201 24.62 -7.89 -23.80
CA GLY A 201 25.85 -8.42 -23.17
C GLY A 201 26.01 -8.05 -21.70
N TYR A 202 24.93 -8.13 -20.91
CA TYR A 202 24.92 -8.00 -19.45
C TYR A 202 25.28 -6.63 -18.79
N PRO A 203 25.10 -5.46 -19.43
CA PRO A 203 25.46 -4.19 -18.78
C PRO A 203 24.53 -3.82 -17.62
N PHE A 204 23.25 -4.21 -17.68
CA PHE A 204 22.26 -3.89 -16.65
C PHE A 204 22.30 -4.85 -15.47
N SER A 205 22.59 -6.14 -15.70
CA SER A 205 22.81 -7.09 -14.61
C SER A 205 24.05 -6.77 -13.82
N TYR A 206 25.14 -6.29 -14.44
CA TYR A 206 26.34 -5.90 -13.70
C TYR A 206 26.07 -4.72 -12.74
N ILE A 207 25.34 -3.69 -13.21
CA ILE A 207 24.93 -2.56 -12.35
C ILE A 207 23.96 -3.04 -11.27
N ALA A 208 23.04 -3.94 -11.61
CA ALA A 208 22.11 -4.48 -10.64
C ALA A 208 22.85 -5.29 -9.54
N GLU A 209 23.75 -6.19 -9.92
CA GLU A 209 24.56 -7.05 -9.02
C GLU A 209 25.55 -6.29 -8.17
N HIS A 210 26.18 -5.23 -8.69
CA HIS A 210 27.13 -4.46 -7.89
C HIS A 210 26.51 -3.36 -7.05
N TYR A 211 25.37 -2.79 -7.46
CA TYR A 211 24.82 -1.59 -6.81
C TYR A 211 23.37 -1.71 -6.34
N LEU A 212 22.48 -2.39 -7.07
CA LEU A 212 21.06 -2.47 -6.69
C LEU A 212 20.81 -3.59 -5.68
N TRP A 213 21.20 -4.83 -5.98
CA TRP A 213 20.98 -5.99 -5.12
C TRP A 213 21.67 -5.86 -3.75
N PRO A 214 22.93 -5.39 -3.64
CA PRO A 214 23.56 -5.20 -2.32
C PRO A 214 22.91 -4.09 -1.50
N LEU A 215 22.37 -3.07 -2.17
CA LEU A 215 21.65 -1.98 -1.52
C LEU A 215 20.25 -2.43 -1.07
N GLU A 216 19.55 -3.20 -1.90
CA GLU A 216 18.29 -3.85 -1.54
C GLU A 216 18.49 -4.79 -0.36
N ASP A 217 19.48 -5.67 -0.41
CA ASP A 217 19.80 -6.59 0.68
C ASP A 217 20.14 -5.83 1.97
N ALA A 218 20.91 -4.74 1.90
CA ALA A 218 21.22 -3.91 3.06
C ALA A 218 19.99 -3.18 3.63
N ILE A 219 19.05 -2.76 2.77
CA ILE A 219 17.80 -2.13 3.19
C ILE A 219 16.88 -3.17 3.84
N VAL A 220 16.70 -4.32 3.20
CA VAL A 220 15.85 -5.43 3.64
C VAL A 220 16.40 -6.11 4.89
N ALA A 221 17.73 -6.09 5.11
CA ALA A 221 18.36 -6.64 6.31
C ALA A 221 17.94 -5.95 7.62
N SER A 222 17.38 -4.73 7.56
CA SER A 222 16.87 -4.07 8.77
C SER A 222 15.44 -3.50 8.60
N PRO A 223 14.52 -3.83 9.51
CA PRO A 223 13.17 -3.27 9.53
C PRO A 223 13.12 -1.74 9.55
N LEU A 224 14.08 -1.11 10.21
CA LEU A 224 14.09 0.34 10.36
C LEU A 224 14.56 1.04 9.08
N LEU A 225 15.49 0.46 8.31
CA LEU A 225 15.90 1.03 7.02
C LEU A 225 14.81 0.86 5.96
N THR A 226 14.13 -0.30 5.91
CA THR A 226 12.96 -0.47 5.02
C THR A 226 11.88 0.57 5.32
N MET A 227 11.49 0.73 6.58
CA MET A 227 10.52 1.77 6.97
C MET A 227 11.01 3.18 6.65
N GLY A 228 12.30 3.46 6.91
CA GLY A 228 12.91 4.76 6.63
C GLY A 228 12.86 5.12 5.15
N THR A 229 13.22 4.18 4.27
CA THR A 229 13.19 4.40 2.82
C THR A 229 11.78 4.59 2.30
N TRP A 230 10.80 3.82 2.81
CA TRP A 230 9.39 4.02 2.48
C TRP A 230 8.84 5.36 2.97
N ALA A 231 9.19 5.78 4.20
CA ALA A 231 8.77 7.08 4.72
C ALA A 231 9.34 8.24 3.87
N VAL A 232 10.62 8.16 3.51
CA VAL A 232 11.27 9.16 2.64
C VAL A 232 10.61 9.18 1.25
N ALA A 233 10.32 8.01 0.68
CA ALA A 233 9.64 7.91 -0.60
C ALA A 233 8.22 8.48 -0.55
N ALA A 234 7.45 8.21 0.50
CA ALA A 234 6.11 8.76 0.70
C ALA A 234 6.13 10.29 0.79
N VAL A 235 7.09 10.86 1.54
CA VAL A 235 7.27 12.32 1.65
C VAL A 235 7.68 12.93 0.31
N ALA A 236 8.60 12.30 -0.41
CA ALA A 236 9.03 12.76 -1.73
C ALA A 236 7.86 12.73 -2.74
N LEU A 237 7.09 11.64 -2.78
CA LEU A 237 5.91 11.51 -3.63
C LEU A 237 4.84 12.54 -3.26
N ALA A 238 4.59 12.77 -1.97
CA ALA A 238 3.69 13.82 -1.52
C ALA A 238 4.17 15.22 -1.98
N ALA A 239 5.45 15.55 -1.79
CA ALA A 239 6.01 16.82 -2.22
C ALA A 239 5.89 17.02 -3.75
N VAL A 240 6.22 16.01 -4.54
CA VAL A 240 6.08 16.06 -6.01
C VAL A 240 4.61 16.20 -6.40
N THR A 241 3.70 15.47 -5.75
CA THR A 241 2.25 15.59 -5.99
C THR A 241 1.77 17.01 -5.77
N TRP A 242 2.21 17.66 -4.69
CA TRP A 242 1.90 19.07 -4.41
C TRP A 242 2.42 20.01 -5.52
N LEU A 243 3.66 19.80 -5.98
CA LEU A 243 4.27 20.59 -7.05
C LEU A 243 3.52 20.47 -8.38
N ILE A 244 2.92 19.32 -8.65
CA ILE A 244 2.06 19.10 -9.82
C ILE A 244 0.71 19.80 -9.62
N LEU A 245 0.08 19.61 -8.46
CA LEU A 245 -1.27 20.07 -8.15
C LEU A 245 -1.39 21.60 -8.01
N ARG A 246 -0.31 22.30 -7.67
CA ARG A 246 -0.28 23.77 -7.68
C ARG A 246 -0.32 24.37 -9.10
N ARG A 247 0.08 23.60 -10.13
CA ARG A 247 0.17 24.06 -11.53
C ARG A 247 -0.94 23.53 -12.43
N THR A 248 -1.87 22.73 -11.93
CA THR A 248 -2.95 22.17 -12.75
C THR A 248 -3.97 23.24 -13.15
N THR A 249 -4.31 23.36 -14.43
CA THR A 249 -5.55 24.04 -14.83
C THR A 249 -6.71 23.06 -14.66
N VAL A 250 -7.90 23.54 -14.30
CA VAL A 250 -9.08 22.65 -14.25
C VAL A 250 -9.37 22.28 -15.71
N ALA A 251 -9.11 21.02 -16.07
CA ALA A 251 -9.55 20.53 -17.37
C ALA A 251 -11.07 20.41 -17.29
N ARG A 252 -11.76 21.23 -18.08
CA ARG A 252 -13.20 21.09 -18.35
C ARG A 252 -13.45 19.82 -19.13
#